data_AF-A0A4U1BIN2-F1
#
_entry.id   AF-A0A4U1BIN2-F1
#
_cell.length_a   1.000
_cell.length_b   1.000
_cell.length_c   1.000
_cell.angle_alpha   90.00
_cell.angle_beta   90.00
_cell.angle_gamma   90.00
#
_symmetry.space_group_name_H-M   'P 1'
#
loop_
_entity.id
_entity.type
_entity.pdbx_description
1 polymer ?
#
loop_
_entity_poly.entity_id
_entity_poly.type
_entity_poly.pdbx_seq_one_letter_code
_entity_poly.pdbx_strand_id
1 'polypeptide(L)'
;MKHRVNLYRSDLLPVSVRLNFNRLLAVTLGVILALSALCGWLSVETGRAQARLAALQNQQSQAQEQIQSLSEQLAARQLDQGLAQQVTILERQLAAMDLLATELDRRSVMANPGFSNLMRDLAQSSDQQVWLQRFGVSDSGILLQGLAQSPAAVPQWLGRLGLKPSLRGRSLSQFRLSGNDTGPVTFTVGHEMDSGEGAP
;
A
#
# COMPACT_ATOMS: atom_id res chain seq x y z
N MET A 1 -127.97 7.00 47.70
CA MET A 1 -126.96 7.36 46.68
C MET A 1 -125.62 6.74 47.08
N LYS A 2 -124.95 5.99 46.19
CA LYS A 2 -123.69 5.29 46.52
C LYS A 2 -122.49 6.09 46.02
N HIS A 3 -121.67 6.60 46.94
CA HIS A 3 -120.37 7.20 46.61
C HIS A 3 -119.35 6.10 46.32
N ARG A 4 -118.73 6.16 45.13
CA ARG A 4 -117.57 5.34 44.78
C ARG A 4 -116.33 6.16 45.06
N VAL A 5 -115.66 5.86 46.16
CA VAL A 5 -114.34 6.43 46.48
C VAL A 5 -113.31 5.61 45.71
N ASN A 6 -112.58 6.25 44.80
CA ASN A 6 -111.47 5.62 44.11
C ASN A 6 -110.28 5.56 45.08
N LEU A 7 -110.03 4.37 45.66
CA LEU A 7 -108.92 4.11 46.57
C LEU A 7 -107.61 3.77 45.84
N TYR A 8 -107.64 3.74 44.50
CA TYR A 8 -106.46 3.46 43.70
C TYR A 8 -105.62 4.74 43.57
N ARG A 9 -104.76 4.97 44.56
CA ARG A 9 -103.74 6.04 44.52
C ARG A 9 -102.51 5.55 43.77
N SER A 10 -101.92 6.44 42.97
CA SER A 10 -100.63 6.24 42.28
C SER A 10 -99.47 5.89 43.22
N ASP A 11 -99.64 6.11 44.53
CA ASP A 11 -98.63 5.83 45.55
C ASP A 11 -98.61 4.34 45.97
N LEU A 12 -99.60 3.55 45.56
CA LEU A 12 -99.70 2.11 45.82
C LEU A 12 -99.03 1.24 44.73
N LEU A 13 -98.43 1.86 43.72
CA LEU A 13 -97.64 1.15 42.72
C LEU A 13 -96.32 0.67 43.36
N PRO A 14 -95.95 -0.62 43.23
CA PRO A 14 -94.69 -1.13 43.77
C PRO A 14 -93.52 -0.37 43.14
N VAL A 15 -92.84 0.45 43.93
CA VAL A 15 -91.68 1.22 43.50
C VAL A 15 -90.57 0.22 43.16
N SER A 16 -90.30 0.01 41.87
CA SER A 16 -89.21 -0.84 41.43
C SER A 16 -87.89 -0.19 41.87
N VAL A 17 -87.30 -0.70 42.95
CA VAL A 17 -85.99 -0.23 43.43
C VAL A 17 -84.95 -0.63 42.39
N ARG A 18 -84.58 0.32 41.53
CA ARG A 18 -83.63 0.09 40.42
C ARG A 18 -82.25 -0.32 40.94
N LEU A 19 -81.90 0.16 42.13
CA LEU A 19 -80.69 -0.15 42.90
C LEU A 19 -80.99 -1.16 44.01
N ASN A 20 -80.96 -2.45 43.67
CA ASN A 20 -80.93 -3.51 44.67
C ASN A 20 -79.49 -3.64 45.21
N PHE A 21 -79.31 -3.87 46.53
CA PHE A 21 -78.01 -4.06 47.18
C PHE A 21 -77.14 -5.08 46.44
N ASN A 22 -77.75 -6.16 45.94
CA ASN A 22 -77.05 -7.19 45.17
C ASN A 22 -76.51 -6.70 43.82
N ARG A 23 -77.21 -5.77 43.15
CA ARG A 23 -76.73 -5.14 41.90
C ARG A 23 -75.59 -4.17 42.16
N LEU A 24 -75.67 -3.39 43.25
CA LEU A 24 -74.59 -2.48 43.64
C LEU A 24 -73.34 -3.27 43.99
N LEU A 25 -73.48 -4.38 44.73
CA LEU A 25 -72.37 -5.28 45.06
C LEU A 25 -71.75 -5.93 43.81
N ALA A 26 -72.57 -6.38 42.85
CA ALA A 26 -72.06 -6.95 41.60
C ALA A 26 -71.30 -5.93 40.74
N VAL A 27 -71.79 -4.68 40.66
CA VAL A 27 -71.11 -3.60 39.94
C VAL A 27 -69.81 -3.21 40.63
N THR A 28 -69.79 -3.09 41.96
CA THR A 28 -68.55 -2.75 42.68
C THR A 28 -67.51 -3.86 42.53
N LEU A 29 -67.91 -5.14 42.62
CA LEU A 29 -67.00 -6.26 42.36
C LEU A 29 -66.48 -6.24 40.92
N GLY A 30 -67.34 -5.96 39.94
CA GLY A 30 -66.96 -5.86 38.54
C GLY A 30 -65.95 -4.73 38.28
N VAL A 31 -66.14 -3.57 38.91
CA VAL A 31 -65.19 -2.45 38.82
C VAL A 31 -63.86 -2.80 39.48
N ILE A 32 -63.85 -3.44 40.65
CA ILE A 32 -62.63 -3.87 41.33
C ILE A 32 -61.86 -4.89 40.47
N LEU A 33 -62.56 -5.86 39.88
CA LEU A 33 -61.94 -6.84 38.98
C LEU A 33 -61.37 -6.18 37.72
N ALA A 34 -62.10 -5.24 37.11
CA ALA A 34 -61.62 -4.50 35.94
C ALA A 34 -60.37 -3.66 36.27
N LEU A 35 -60.36 -2.97 37.41
CA LEU A 35 -59.18 -2.21 37.87
C LEU A 35 -58.00 -3.12 38.19
N SER A 36 -58.23 -4.27 38.84
CA SER A 36 -57.19 -5.25 39.14
C SER A 36 -56.58 -5.83 37.86
N ALA A 37 -57.42 -6.16 36.87
CA ALA A 37 -56.96 -6.63 35.56
C ALA A 37 -56.15 -5.56 34.81
N LEU A 38 -56.60 -4.29 34.86
CA LEU A 38 -55.88 -3.17 34.24
C LEU A 38 -54.52 -2.93 34.91
N CYS A 39 -54.46 -2.93 36.25
CA CYS A 39 -53.20 -2.83 36.99
C CYS A 39 -52.27 -4.00 36.67
N GLY A 40 -52.79 -5.24 36.63
CA GLY A 40 -52.01 -6.41 36.25
C GLY A 40 -51.40 -6.29 34.85
N TRP A 41 -52.19 -5.81 33.88
CA TRP A 41 -51.71 -5.55 32.53
C TRP A 41 -50.59 -4.50 32.50
N LEU A 42 -50.80 -3.35 33.16
CA LEU A 42 -49.80 -2.28 33.27
C LEU A 42 -48.51 -2.76 33.93
N SER A 43 -48.59 -3.60 34.97
CA SER A 43 -47.43 -4.20 35.63
C SER A 43 -46.63 -5.13 34.70
N VAL A 44 -47.30 -5.91 33.84
CA VAL A 44 -46.61 -6.75 32.85
C VAL A 44 -45.94 -5.91 31.77
N GLU A 45 -46.62 -4.86 31.28
CA GLU A 45 -46.09 -3.94 30.26
C GLU A 45 -44.81 -3.23 30.76
N THR A 46 -44.87 -2.70 31.98
CA THR A 46 -43.75 -2.01 32.64
C THR A 46 -42.59 -2.96 32.96
N GLY A 47 -42.87 -4.18 33.40
CA GLY A 47 -41.85 -5.22 33.60
C GLY A 47 -41.11 -5.58 32.31
N ARG A 48 -41.82 -5.69 31.18
CA ARG A 48 -41.19 -5.93 29.87
C ARG A 48 -40.31 -4.75 29.42
N ALA A 49 -40.76 -3.52 29.65
CA ALA A 49 -39.97 -2.32 29.33
C ALA A 49 -38.68 -2.26 30.17
N GLN A 50 -38.76 -2.55 31.47
CA GLN A 50 -37.60 -2.62 32.36
C GLN A 50 -36.63 -3.73 31.94
N ALA A 51 -37.14 -4.92 31.58
CA ALA A 51 -36.29 -6.02 31.10
C ALA A 51 -35.54 -5.66 29.81
N ARG A 52 -36.19 -4.94 28.87
CA ARG A 52 -35.52 -4.43 27.66
C ARG A 52 -34.45 -3.40 27.99
N LEU A 53 -34.74 -2.48 28.92
CA LEU A 53 -33.78 -1.48 29.36
C LEU A 53 -32.55 -2.12 30.03
N ALA A 54 -32.76 -3.12 30.90
CA ALA A 54 -31.67 -3.87 31.53
C ALA A 54 -30.84 -4.64 30.49
N ALA A 55 -31.48 -5.25 29.48
CA ALA A 55 -30.77 -5.93 28.40
C ALA A 55 -29.90 -4.97 27.58
N LEU A 56 -30.43 -3.79 27.24
CA LEU A 56 -29.68 -2.74 26.52
C LEU A 56 -28.51 -2.19 27.36
N GLN A 57 -28.72 -1.98 28.66
CA GLN A 57 -27.65 -1.55 29.57
C GLN A 57 -26.53 -2.60 29.67
N ASN A 58 -26.89 -3.88 29.75
CA ASN A 58 -25.90 -4.97 29.73
C ASN A 58 -25.11 -5.00 28.42
N GLN A 59 -25.78 -4.84 27.27
CA GLN A 59 -25.10 -4.75 25.97
C GLN A 59 -24.15 -3.55 25.90
N GLN A 60 -24.58 -2.40 26.42
CA GLN A 60 -23.74 -1.21 26.48
C GLN A 60 -22.50 -1.43 27.36
N SER A 61 -22.67 -2.04 28.54
CA SER A 61 -21.55 -2.37 29.43
C SER A 61 -20.54 -3.29 28.76
N GLN A 62 -21.02 -4.35 28.09
CA GLN A 62 -20.16 -5.29 27.36
C GLN A 62 -19.40 -4.60 26.23
N ALA A 63 -20.07 -3.73 25.46
CA ALA A 63 -19.42 -2.96 24.40
C ALA A 63 -18.36 -2.01 24.97
N GLN A 64 -18.63 -1.37 26.12
CA GLN A 64 -17.68 -0.50 26.79
C GLN A 64 -16.45 -1.25 27.29
N GLU A 65 -16.62 -2.43 27.88
CA GLU A 65 -15.53 -3.33 28.29
C GLU A 65 -14.69 -3.78 27.10
N GLN A 66 -15.32 -4.12 25.98
CA GLN A 66 -14.62 -4.45 24.74
C GLN A 66 -13.80 -3.28 24.23
N ILE A 67 -14.37 -2.08 24.17
CA ILE A 67 -13.64 -0.86 23.77
C ILE A 67 -12.47 -0.61 24.70
N GLN A 68 -12.67 -0.74 26.02
CA GLN A 68 -11.60 -0.56 27.00
C GLN A 68 -10.48 -1.57 26.79
N SER A 69 -10.80 -2.87 26.72
CA SER A 69 -9.80 -3.93 26.50
C SER A 69 -9.04 -3.77 25.18
N LEU A 70 -9.72 -3.37 24.11
CA LEU A 70 -9.10 -3.10 22.81
C LEU A 70 -8.23 -1.84 22.86
N SER A 71 -8.65 -0.81 23.58
CA SER A 71 -7.86 0.42 23.77
C SER A 71 -6.59 0.16 24.58
N GLU A 72 -6.66 -0.68 25.61
CA GLU A 72 -5.51 -1.12 26.41
C GLU A 72 -4.55 -1.96 25.57
N GLN A 73 -5.07 -2.91 24.77
CA GLN A 73 -4.25 -3.68 23.82
C GLN A 73 -3.59 -2.80 22.75
N LEU A 74 -4.31 -1.78 22.26
CA LEU A 74 -3.79 -0.85 21.27
C LEU A 74 -2.73 0.09 21.88
N ALA A 75 -2.94 0.57 23.11
CA ALA A 75 -1.96 1.35 23.85
C ALA A 75 -0.70 0.52 24.16
N ALA A 76 -0.87 -0.74 24.54
CA ALA A 76 0.24 -1.68 24.73
C ALA A 76 1.01 -1.94 23.43
N ARG A 77 0.33 -2.03 22.28
CA ARG A 77 0.97 -2.14 20.95
C ARG A 77 1.61 -0.85 20.45
N GLN A 78 1.02 0.33 20.72
CA GLN A 78 1.61 1.62 20.35
C GLN A 78 2.93 1.88 21.08
N LEU A 79 3.14 1.23 22.23
CA LEU A 79 4.37 1.30 23.00
C LEU A 79 5.43 0.26 22.58
N ASP A 80 5.36 -0.31 21.37
CA ASP A 80 6.52 -0.99 20.79
C ASP A 80 7.54 0.06 20.28
N GLN A 81 7.87 1.04 21.14
CA GLN A 81 8.93 2.03 20.91
C GLN A 81 10.27 1.34 20.63
N GLY A 82 10.46 0.12 21.14
CA GLY A 82 11.60 -0.72 20.82
C GLY A 82 11.66 -1.12 19.34
N LEU A 83 10.52 -1.32 18.67
CA LEU A 83 10.47 -1.64 17.25
C LEU A 83 10.75 -0.39 16.39
N ALA A 84 10.18 0.77 16.76
CA ALA A 84 10.48 2.04 16.10
C ALA A 84 11.95 2.45 16.24
N GLN A 85 12.55 2.22 17.41
CA GLN A 85 13.99 2.43 17.63
C GLN A 85 14.84 1.45 16.82
N GLN A 86 14.45 0.17 16.75
CA GLN A 86 15.14 -0.82 15.91
C GLN A 86 15.10 -0.44 14.43
N VAL A 87 13.94 0.00 13.92
CA VAL A 87 13.82 0.49 12.54
C VAL A 87 14.77 1.68 12.31
N THR A 88 14.77 2.66 13.22
CA THR A 88 15.65 3.83 13.11
C THR A 88 17.14 3.46 13.13
N ILE A 89 17.53 2.48 13.95
CA ILE A 89 18.92 1.98 14.01
C ILE A 89 19.28 1.26 12.70
N LEU A 90 18.38 0.41 12.20
CA LEU A 90 18.59 -0.37 10.98
C LEU A 90 18.67 0.54 9.74
N GLU A 91 17.82 1.57 9.67
CA GLU A 91 17.87 2.60 8.61
C GLU A 91 19.20 3.35 8.62
N ARG A 92 19.71 3.74 9.80
CA ARG A 92 21.03 4.39 9.92
C ARG A 92 22.16 3.47 9.50
N GLN A 93 22.08 2.19 9.84
CA GLN A 93 23.08 1.21 9.45
C GLN A 93 23.09 1.01 7.93
N LEU A 94 21.90 0.93 7.31
CA LEU A 94 21.75 0.81 5.87
C LEU A 94 22.29 2.03 5.13
N ALA A 95 21.96 3.24 5.60
CA ALA A 95 22.50 4.48 5.06
C ALA A 95 24.04 4.56 5.15
N ALA A 96 24.64 4.09 6.26
CA ALA A 96 26.08 4.04 6.41
C ALA A 96 26.74 3.02 5.46
N MET A 97 26.13 1.85 5.26
CA MET A 97 26.63 0.85 4.32
C MET A 97 26.55 1.35 2.87
N ASP A 98 25.50 2.06 2.51
CA ASP A 98 25.30 2.62 1.17
C ASP A 98 26.31 3.74 0.85
N LEU A 99 26.58 4.62 1.82
CA LEU A 99 27.64 5.63 1.70
C LEU A 99 29.03 5.00 1.52
N LEU A 100 29.32 3.94 2.28
CA LEU A 100 30.57 3.19 2.15
C LEU A 100 30.66 2.50 0.78
N ALA A 101 29.58 1.87 0.33
CA ALA A 101 29.52 1.23 -0.99
C ALA A 101 29.74 2.25 -2.10
N THR A 102 29.12 3.43 -2.01
CA THR A 102 29.28 4.51 -3.00
C THR A 102 30.72 5.05 -3.04
N GLU A 103 31.35 5.25 -1.89
CA GLU A 103 32.74 5.72 -1.80
C GLU A 103 33.73 4.66 -2.30
N LEU A 104 33.46 3.38 -2.03
CA LEU A 104 34.23 2.27 -2.57
C LEU A 104 34.04 2.16 -4.08
N ASP A 105 32.82 2.31 -4.59
CA ASP A 105 32.52 2.24 -6.02
C ASP A 105 33.22 3.38 -6.77
N ARG A 106 33.13 4.61 -6.25
CA ARG A 106 33.87 5.77 -6.77
C ARG A 106 35.38 5.53 -6.86
N ARG A 107 35.95 4.75 -5.92
CA ARG A 107 37.37 4.36 -5.94
C ARG A 107 37.65 3.13 -6.82
N SER A 108 36.71 2.19 -6.94
CA SER A 108 36.84 0.98 -7.76
C SER A 108 36.50 1.18 -9.23
N VAL A 109 35.85 2.28 -9.60
CA VAL A 109 35.73 2.73 -11.01
C VAL A 109 37.13 2.90 -11.62
N MET A 110 38.15 3.26 -10.84
CA MET A 110 39.55 3.27 -11.30
C MET A 110 40.19 1.87 -11.40
N ALA A 111 39.59 0.86 -10.76
CA ALA A 111 40.03 -0.54 -10.75
C ALA A 111 39.03 -1.46 -11.47
N ASN A 112 38.38 -0.97 -12.53
CA ASN A 112 37.39 -1.74 -13.27
C ASN A 112 38.03 -3.01 -13.87
N PRO A 113 37.63 -4.23 -13.44
CA PRO A 113 38.18 -5.49 -13.97
C PRO A 113 37.89 -5.68 -15.47
N GLY A 114 36.99 -4.89 -16.06
CA GLY A 114 36.74 -4.85 -17.49
C GLY A 114 37.90 -4.27 -18.31
N PHE A 115 38.68 -3.32 -17.77
CA PHE A 115 39.72 -2.63 -18.54
C PHE A 115 40.93 -3.52 -18.82
N SER A 116 41.37 -4.31 -17.83
CA SER A 116 42.50 -5.24 -18.00
C SER A 116 42.20 -6.35 -19.01
N ASN A 117 40.96 -6.85 -19.03
CA ASN A 117 40.53 -7.85 -20.00
C ASN A 117 40.41 -7.26 -21.41
N LEU A 118 39.88 -6.04 -21.52
CA LEU A 118 39.83 -5.32 -22.79
C LEU A 118 41.22 -5.03 -23.35
N MET A 119 42.16 -4.55 -22.52
CA MET A 119 43.55 -4.33 -22.97
C MET A 119 44.22 -5.63 -23.42
N ARG A 120 43.99 -6.74 -22.71
CA ARG A 120 44.54 -8.05 -23.08
C ARG A 120 43.99 -8.52 -24.43
N ASP A 121 42.69 -8.36 -24.66
CA ASP A 121 42.08 -8.73 -25.93
C ASP A 121 42.54 -7.84 -27.08
N LEU A 122 42.74 -6.53 -26.81
CA LEU A 122 43.29 -5.59 -27.79
C LEU A 122 44.71 -5.99 -28.20
N ALA A 123 45.59 -6.30 -27.23
CA ALA A 123 46.95 -6.74 -27.47
C ALA A 123 47.01 -8.04 -28.29
N GLN A 124 46.15 -9.02 -27.97
CA GLN A 124 46.04 -10.27 -28.73
C GLN A 124 45.48 -10.09 -30.14
N SER A 125 44.67 -9.06 -30.37
CA SER A 125 44.09 -8.76 -31.68
C SER A 125 44.99 -7.91 -32.58
N SER A 126 46.16 -7.49 -32.09
CA SER A 126 47.10 -6.70 -32.89
C SER A 126 47.58 -7.50 -34.10
N ASP A 127 47.42 -6.93 -35.29
CA ASP A 127 47.84 -7.52 -36.56
C ASP A 127 48.98 -6.65 -37.15
N GLN A 128 49.88 -7.24 -37.93
CA GLN A 128 50.96 -6.52 -38.61
C GLN A 128 50.44 -5.48 -39.62
N GLN A 129 49.16 -5.57 -40.02
CA GLN A 129 48.54 -4.70 -41.00
C GLN A 129 47.78 -3.50 -40.39
N VAL A 130 47.56 -3.47 -39.07
CA VAL A 130 46.76 -2.45 -38.38
C VAL A 130 47.41 -2.05 -37.06
N TRP A 131 47.73 -0.76 -36.91
CA TRP A 131 48.35 -0.21 -35.71
C TRP A 131 47.41 0.77 -35.01
N LEU A 132 47.17 0.52 -33.72
CA LEU A 132 46.37 1.42 -32.88
C LEU A 132 47.26 2.55 -32.33
N GLN A 133 46.81 3.80 -32.46
CA GLN A 133 47.54 4.97 -31.95
C GLN A 133 46.85 5.60 -30.75
N ARG A 134 45.52 5.62 -30.74
CA ARG A 134 44.73 6.22 -29.66
C ARG A 134 43.52 5.35 -29.40
N PHE A 135 43.22 5.12 -28.13
CA PHE A 135 42.03 4.41 -27.70
C PHE A 135 41.43 5.08 -26.47
N GLY A 136 40.10 5.04 -26.37
CA GLY A 136 39.34 5.55 -25.25
C GLY A 136 38.18 4.62 -24.94
N VAL A 137 37.97 4.32 -23.66
CA VAL A 137 36.90 3.43 -23.20
C VAL A 137 36.19 4.09 -22.03
N SER A 138 34.87 4.20 -22.12
CA SER A 138 33.98 4.64 -21.03
C SER A 138 32.91 3.58 -20.77
N ASP A 139 32.03 3.83 -19.80
CA ASP A 139 30.86 2.98 -19.56
C ASP A 139 29.85 3.03 -20.71
N SER A 140 29.81 4.15 -21.46
CA SER A 140 28.86 4.41 -22.54
C SER A 140 29.40 4.16 -23.95
N GLY A 141 30.71 4.03 -24.14
CA GLY A 141 31.28 3.98 -25.49
C GLY A 141 32.74 3.54 -25.58
N ILE A 142 33.18 3.32 -26.82
CA ILE A 142 34.56 2.99 -27.16
C ILE A 142 34.97 3.81 -28.38
N LEU A 143 36.20 4.31 -28.35
CA LEU A 143 36.85 5.01 -29.46
C LEU A 143 38.19 4.34 -29.74
N LEU A 144 38.41 4.00 -31.00
CA LEU A 144 39.62 3.36 -31.51
C LEU A 144 40.11 4.14 -32.73
N GLN A 145 41.34 4.63 -32.69
CA GLN A 145 41.97 5.37 -33.79
C GLN A 145 43.35 4.79 -34.08
N GLY A 146 43.65 4.63 -35.36
CA GLY A 146 44.90 4.02 -35.79
C GLY A 146 45.17 4.15 -37.28
N LEU A 147 46.20 3.45 -37.72
CA LEU A 147 46.65 3.36 -39.11
C LEU A 147 46.49 1.93 -39.60
N ALA A 148 46.16 1.75 -40.88
CA ALA A 148 46.15 0.46 -41.54
C ALA A 148 46.90 0.50 -42.87
N GLN A 149 47.60 -0.58 -43.21
CA GLN A 149 48.37 -0.69 -44.46
C GLN A 149 47.47 -0.73 -45.70
N SER A 150 46.22 -1.19 -45.56
CA SER A 150 45.24 -1.20 -46.63
C SER A 150 43.83 -0.89 -46.08
N PRO A 151 42.96 -0.27 -46.88
CA PRO A 151 41.56 -0.05 -46.52
C PRO A 151 40.82 -1.36 -46.14
N ALA A 152 41.17 -2.47 -46.78
CA ALA A 152 40.54 -3.78 -46.55
C ALA A 152 40.96 -4.46 -45.24
N ALA A 153 42.09 -4.06 -44.64
CA ALA A 153 42.57 -4.64 -43.38
C ALA A 153 41.74 -4.19 -42.17
N VAL A 154 41.12 -3.00 -42.21
CA VAL A 154 40.37 -2.44 -41.07
C VAL A 154 39.10 -3.25 -40.75
N PRO A 155 38.20 -3.57 -41.71
CA PRO A 155 37.02 -4.38 -41.43
C PRO A 155 37.37 -5.80 -40.95
N GLN A 156 38.45 -6.39 -41.48
CA GLN A 156 38.91 -7.72 -41.08
C GLN A 156 39.42 -7.74 -39.63
N TRP A 157 40.20 -6.72 -39.25
CA TRP A 157 40.63 -6.54 -37.87
C TRP A 157 39.45 -6.30 -36.92
N LEU A 158 38.50 -5.44 -37.31
CA LEU A 158 37.32 -5.13 -36.52
C LEU A 158 36.43 -6.36 -36.29
N GLY A 159 36.26 -7.20 -37.31
CA GLY A 159 35.51 -8.46 -37.21
C GLY A 159 36.15 -9.44 -36.22
N ARG A 160 37.48 -9.57 -36.21
CA ARG A 160 38.21 -10.40 -35.23
C ARG A 160 38.11 -9.86 -33.81
N LEU A 161 38.16 -8.53 -33.67
CA LEU A 161 38.05 -7.86 -32.38
C LEU A 161 36.64 -7.97 -31.79
N GLY A 162 35.58 -7.83 -32.61
CA GLY A 162 34.18 -7.98 -32.18
C GLY A 162 33.78 -9.38 -31.72
N LEU A 163 34.54 -10.42 -32.08
CA LEU A 163 34.32 -11.79 -31.62
C LEU A 163 34.77 -12.03 -30.17
N LYS A 164 35.61 -11.14 -29.62
CA LYS A 164 36.18 -11.27 -28.27
C LYS A 164 35.13 -11.00 -27.18
N PRO A 165 35.17 -11.74 -26.05
CA PRO A 165 34.16 -11.63 -24.99
C PRO A 165 34.04 -10.22 -24.41
N SER A 166 35.15 -9.47 -24.35
CA SER A 166 35.22 -8.11 -23.79
C SER A 166 34.49 -7.03 -24.60
N LEU A 167 34.13 -7.32 -25.86
CA LEU A 167 33.49 -6.37 -26.77
C LEU A 167 32.11 -6.82 -27.26
N ARG A 168 31.64 -7.99 -26.81
CA ARG A 168 30.27 -8.47 -27.09
C ARG A 168 29.26 -7.55 -26.40
N GLY A 169 28.46 -6.84 -27.19
CA GLY A 169 27.41 -5.93 -26.71
C GLY A 169 27.76 -4.44 -26.77
N ARG A 170 29.00 -4.08 -27.15
CA ARG A 170 29.38 -2.69 -27.43
C ARG A 170 29.25 -2.41 -28.92
N SER A 171 28.22 -1.65 -29.31
CA SER A 171 28.00 -1.29 -30.71
C SER A 171 29.02 -0.24 -31.17
N LEU A 172 29.62 -0.45 -32.34
CA LEU A 172 30.44 0.54 -33.04
C LEU A 172 29.56 1.15 -34.13
N SER A 173 29.11 2.39 -33.93
CA SER A 173 28.12 3.02 -34.83
C SER A 173 28.74 3.97 -35.83
N GLN A 174 29.95 4.47 -35.57
CA GLN A 174 30.65 5.42 -36.41
C GLN A 174 31.95 4.81 -36.92
N PHE A 175 32.10 4.81 -38.25
CA PHE A 175 33.32 4.41 -38.95
C PHE A 175 33.75 5.53 -39.88
N ARG A 176 34.97 6.03 -39.70
CA ARG A 176 35.58 7.04 -40.57
C ARG A 176 36.92 6.53 -41.07
N LEU A 177 37.10 6.55 -42.38
CA LEU A 177 38.36 6.22 -43.04
C LEU A 177 38.87 7.47 -43.77
N SER A 178 40.15 7.79 -43.60
CA SER A 178 40.80 8.93 -44.24
C SER A 178 42.14 8.48 -44.81
N GLY A 179 42.29 8.54 -46.13
CA GLY A 179 43.51 8.12 -46.82
C GLY A 179 43.32 7.94 -48.33
N ASN A 180 44.36 7.49 -49.03
CA ASN A 180 44.33 7.20 -50.46
C ASN A 180 44.10 5.69 -50.71
N ASP A 181 43.49 5.33 -51.86
CA ASP A 181 43.08 3.94 -52.18
C ASP A 181 44.22 2.90 -52.27
N THR A 182 45.48 3.33 -52.25
CA THR A 182 46.67 2.49 -52.48
C THR A 182 47.74 2.62 -51.39
N GLY A 183 47.47 3.38 -50.33
CA GLY A 183 48.45 3.75 -49.31
C GLY A 183 47.92 3.57 -47.89
N PRO A 184 48.75 3.86 -46.87
CA PRO A 184 48.34 3.75 -45.48
C PRO A 184 47.16 4.67 -45.20
N VAL A 185 46.10 4.12 -44.61
CA VAL A 185 44.88 4.85 -44.25
C VAL A 185 44.77 5.03 -42.75
N THR A 186 44.26 6.17 -42.32
CA THR A 186 43.90 6.42 -40.93
C THR A 186 42.44 6.02 -40.74
N PHE A 187 42.16 5.28 -39.68
CA PHE A 187 40.81 4.88 -39.33
C PHE A 187 40.44 5.41 -37.94
N THR A 188 39.16 5.76 -37.79
CA THR A 188 38.53 6.05 -36.51
C THR A 188 37.24 5.24 -36.42
N VAL A 189 37.10 4.41 -35.40
CA VAL A 189 35.90 3.61 -35.14
C VAL A 189 35.43 3.84 -33.71
N GLY A 190 34.13 4.05 -33.51
CA GLY A 190 33.59 4.19 -32.17
C GLY A 190 32.09 4.42 -32.09
N HIS A 191 31.61 4.66 -30.87
CA HIS A 191 30.25 5.05 -30.57
C HIS A 191 30.29 6.25 -29.61
N GLU A 192 29.55 7.29 -30.01
CA GLU A 192 29.33 8.56 -29.31
C GLU A 192 30.41 8.92 -28.27
N MET A 193 31.51 9.49 -28.75
CA MET A 193 32.21 10.51 -27.99
C MET A 193 31.78 11.83 -28.59
N ASP A 194 30.96 12.55 -27.83
CA ASP A 194 30.66 13.96 -28.09
C ASP A 194 31.96 14.67 -28.49
N SER A 195 31.88 15.36 -29.62
CA SER A 195 33.01 16.00 -30.28
C SER A 195 33.35 17.30 -29.54
N GLY A 196 33.75 17.19 -28.28
CA GLY A 196 34.27 18.27 -27.48
C GLY A 196 35.79 18.27 -27.52
N GLU A 197 36.40 18.62 -28.66
CA GLU A 197 37.76 19.17 -28.68
C GLU A 197 37.92 20.01 -29.96
N GLY A 198 37.44 21.25 -29.87
CA GLY A 198 37.96 22.31 -30.72
C GLY A 198 39.35 22.68 -30.21
N ALA A 199 40.36 22.49 -31.05
CA ALA A 199 41.64 23.19 -30.95
C ALA A 199 42.16 23.38 -32.39
N PRO A 200 42.95 24.41 -32.68
CA PRO A 200 43.55 25.42 -31.79
C PRO A 200 42.83 26.78 -31.76
#